data_AF-C1C504-F1
#
_entry.id   AF-C1C504-F1
#
_cell.length_a   1.000
_cell.length_b   1.000
_cell.length_c   1.000
_cell.angle_alpha   90.00
_cell.angle_beta   90.00
_cell.angle_gamma   90.00
#
_symmetry.space_group_name_H-M   'P 1'
#
loop_
_entity.id
_entity.type
_entity.pdbx_description
1 polymer ?
#
loop_
_entity_poly.entity_id
_entity_poly.type
_entity_poly.pdbx_seq_one_letter_code
_entity_poly.pdbx_strand_id
1 'polypeptide(L)'
;MLRTCTRMASAACQHRVKSQMYAVESACKSPFYFTLKDNVSPVSSGTSNVWPFLAQGGYAHSLCVTTSQRVQAARLQKSMGKELTAMVPGIQVVKLLSYIPDNLHGSLQRGFLILDSQHHHDLQNKLEGLLRENQQDIQLCTYTEEEGRVWQSRWEVNGQVKEMDRSEVVAVNGPMPSPFVEILRGSAVYSSLQDVLSVLRESAKVIPEAEKLLKCMDLGNIPEKGSHPVIVIEGLDATGKSTLTESLKQHLKATLLRSPPDSISRWRKTFDDETSLIKRAYYALSNYVAAVDIAKASEVSPVIVDRFWHSTAAYAIATEIGGNIQNLPDHHHVVYQWPEDLLKPDLVILLTVSDEERIHRIRKRGLQETQEEKELEANSMFRQKVEEAYRRMENPGCVVIDAGASREAVLKNTLSIIKRHCDI
;
A
#
# COMPACT_ATOMS: atom_id res chain seq x y z
N MET A 1 -14.20 -5.97 -58.08
CA MET A 1 -13.80 -7.37 -57.88
C MET A 1 -12.36 -7.41 -57.43
N LEU A 2 -12.11 -7.55 -56.12
CA LEU A 2 -10.92 -8.22 -55.58
C LEU A 2 -11.14 -8.39 -54.07
N ARG A 3 -10.94 -9.63 -53.64
CA ARG A 3 -11.52 -10.27 -52.45
C ARG A 3 -10.89 -9.77 -51.15
N THR A 4 -11.75 -9.40 -50.20
CA THR A 4 -11.43 -9.25 -48.78
C THR A 4 -11.09 -10.62 -48.19
N CYS A 5 -9.89 -10.77 -47.65
CA CYS A 5 -9.45 -11.95 -46.93
C CYS A 5 -9.62 -11.70 -45.42
N THR A 6 -10.83 -11.95 -44.94
CA THR A 6 -11.18 -11.92 -43.51
C THR A 6 -10.58 -13.18 -42.87
N ARG A 7 -9.40 -13.08 -42.26
CA ARG A 7 -8.89 -14.15 -41.40
C ARG A 7 -9.71 -14.16 -40.12
N MET A 8 -10.45 -15.25 -39.94
CA MET A 8 -11.11 -15.64 -38.69
C MET A 8 -10.12 -15.56 -37.54
N ALA A 9 -10.25 -14.51 -36.72
CA ALA A 9 -9.84 -14.59 -35.33
C ALA A 9 -10.82 -15.56 -34.67
N SER A 10 -10.32 -16.74 -34.28
CA SER A 10 -11.08 -17.68 -33.47
C SER A 10 -11.50 -16.97 -32.18
N ALA A 11 -12.78 -16.61 -32.12
CA ALA A 11 -13.44 -16.20 -30.89
C ALA A 11 -13.45 -17.42 -29.95
N ALA A 12 -12.35 -17.60 -29.21
CA ALA A 12 -12.38 -18.39 -28.00
C ALA A 12 -13.21 -17.59 -26.99
N CYS A 13 -14.51 -17.87 -26.97
CA CYS A 13 -15.44 -17.43 -25.94
C CYS A 13 -14.91 -17.97 -24.60
N GLN A 14 -14.08 -17.19 -23.91
CA GLN A 14 -13.79 -17.38 -22.51
C GLN A 14 -15.11 -17.12 -21.77
N HIS A 15 -15.78 -18.18 -21.34
CA HIS A 15 -16.82 -18.09 -20.32
C HIS A 15 -16.19 -17.44 -19.07
N ARG A 16 -16.41 -16.14 -18.89
CA ARG A 16 -15.97 -15.41 -17.70
C ARG A 16 -16.66 -16.00 -16.48
N VAL A 17 -15.83 -16.39 -15.52
CA VAL A 17 -16.16 -17.19 -14.37
C VAL A 17 -16.67 -16.27 -13.24
N LYS A 18 -17.94 -16.43 -12.83
CA LYS A 18 -18.60 -15.69 -11.73
C LYS A 18 -18.19 -16.21 -10.33
N SER A 19 -16.94 -16.58 -10.13
CA SER A 19 -16.57 -17.44 -9.00
C SER A 19 -15.59 -16.77 -8.07
N GLN A 20 -15.74 -17.07 -6.78
CA GLN A 20 -14.90 -16.52 -5.72
C GLN A 20 -13.46 -16.97 -5.92
N MET A 21 -12.53 -16.02 -5.92
CA MET A 21 -11.10 -16.24 -5.98
C MET A 21 -10.45 -15.79 -4.68
N TYR A 22 -9.38 -16.50 -4.33
CA TYR A 22 -8.57 -16.22 -3.17
C TYR A 22 -7.13 -15.95 -3.61
N ALA A 23 -6.53 -14.89 -3.08
CA ALA A 23 -5.12 -14.55 -3.31
C ALA A 23 -4.39 -14.46 -1.97
N VAL A 24 -3.29 -15.18 -1.84
CA VAL A 24 -2.51 -15.23 -0.60
C VAL A 24 -1.14 -14.64 -0.83
N GLU A 25 -0.76 -13.71 0.03
CA GLU A 25 0.54 -13.07 -0.01
C GLU A 25 1.64 -14.06 0.39
N SER A 26 2.76 -14.04 -0.32
CA SER A 26 3.94 -14.85 -0.01
C SER A 26 5.10 -13.97 0.45
N ALA A 27 5.81 -14.40 1.50
CA ALA A 27 6.92 -13.63 2.07
C ALA A 27 8.14 -13.52 1.13
N CYS A 28 8.38 -14.53 0.28
CA CYS A 28 9.60 -14.62 -0.53
C CYS A 28 9.33 -14.93 -2.02
N LYS A 29 8.08 -15.13 -2.42
CA LYS A 29 7.69 -15.53 -3.78
C LYS A 29 6.52 -14.69 -4.29
N SER A 30 6.11 -14.96 -5.53
CA SER A 30 4.84 -14.47 -6.06
C SER A 30 3.67 -14.94 -5.18
N PRO A 31 2.57 -14.15 -5.09
CA PRO A 31 1.33 -14.62 -4.47
C PRO A 31 0.84 -15.92 -5.13
N PHE A 32 0.09 -16.72 -4.38
CA PHE A 32 -0.58 -17.91 -4.90
C PHE A 32 -2.10 -17.74 -4.84
N TYR A 33 -2.80 -18.50 -5.69
CA TYR A 33 -4.21 -18.29 -5.97
C TYR A 33 -4.99 -19.60 -5.99
N PHE A 34 -6.21 -19.59 -5.48
CA PHE A 34 -7.10 -20.74 -5.50
C PHE A 34 -8.59 -20.34 -5.59
N THR A 35 -9.44 -21.30 -5.91
CA THR A 35 -10.91 -21.19 -5.96
C THR A 35 -11.56 -22.48 -5.46
N LEU A 36 -12.90 -22.52 -5.40
CA LEU A 36 -13.69 -23.69 -5.01
C LEU A 36 -14.24 -24.41 -6.25
N LYS A 37 -14.20 -25.75 -6.24
CA LYS A 37 -14.42 -26.62 -7.42
C LYS A 37 -15.82 -26.55 -8.03
N ASP A 38 -16.83 -26.12 -7.31
CA ASP A 38 -18.23 -26.10 -7.78
C ASP A 38 -18.53 -25.05 -8.87
N ASN A 39 -17.49 -24.52 -9.52
CA ASN A 39 -17.59 -23.26 -10.25
C ASN A 39 -16.53 -23.04 -11.35
N VAL A 40 -16.11 -24.10 -12.08
CA VAL A 40 -15.63 -24.16 -13.50
C VAL A 40 -14.72 -25.37 -13.71
N SER A 41 -14.73 -25.90 -14.94
CA SER A 41 -13.92 -27.04 -15.38
C SER A 41 -12.43 -26.86 -15.02
N PRO A 42 -11.79 -27.85 -14.39
CA PRO A 42 -10.39 -27.77 -13.98
C PRO A 42 -9.49 -27.54 -15.20
N VAL A 43 -8.52 -26.62 -15.08
CA VAL A 43 -7.42 -26.58 -16.05
C VAL A 43 -6.60 -27.86 -15.85
N SER A 44 -6.35 -28.55 -16.96
CA SER A 44 -5.55 -29.78 -17.01
C SER A 44 -4.29 -29.65 -16.15
N SER A 45 -4.11 -30.63 -15.27
CA SER A 45 -2.93 -30.85 -14.43
C SER A 45 -1.63 -30.51 -15.17
N GLY A 46 -1.14 -29.30 -14.91
CA GLY A 46 0.20 -28.86 -15.28
C GLY A 46 0.90 -28.50 -13.99
N THR A 47 1.37 -29.52 -13.27
CA THR A 47 2.26 -29.41 -12.10
C THR A 47 1.81 -28.38 -11.06
N SER A 48 0.94 -28.81 -10.13
CA SER A 48 0.74 -28.14 -8.84
C SER A 48 2.05 -28.18 -8.06
N ASN A 49 2.97 -27.29 -8.44
CA ASN A 49 4.12 -27.00 -7.63
C ASN A 49 3.65 -25.96 -6.60
N VAL A 50 3.41 -26.52 -5.42
CA VAL A 50 3.46 -25.89 -4.09
C VAL A 50 2.10 -25.47 -3.50
N TRP A 51 1.41 -26.42 -2.84
CA TRP A 51 0.73 -26.17 -1.55
C TRP A 51 1.79 -26.34 -0.45
N PRO A 52 2.52 -25.29 -0.01
CA PRO A 52 3.69 -25.50 0.83
C PRO A 52 3.35 -25.99 2.25
N PHE A 53 2.10 -25.83 2.70
CA PHE A 53 1.74 -26.02 4.11
C PHE A 53 0.80 -27.21 4.38
N LEU A 54 -0.10 -27.58 3.46
CA LEU A 54 -0.98 -28.76 3.66
C LEU A 54 -0.33 -30.08 3.23
N ALA A 55 0.63 -30.05 2.30
CA ALA A 55 1.32 -31.23 1.79
C ALA A 55 2.19 -31.98 2.84
N GLN A 56 2.38 -31.39 4.02
CA GLN A 56 3.09 -32.00 5.16
C GLN A 56 2.13 -32.40 6.30
N GLY A 57 0.83 -32.55 6.00
CA GLY A 57 -0.19 -32.83 7.01
C GLY A 57 -0.48 -31.63 7.92
N GLY A 58 -0.18 -30.40 7.49
CA GLY A 58 -0.48 -29.16 8.22
C GLY A 58 -1.97 -28.79 8.14
N TYR A 59 -2.47 -28.02 9.12
CA TYR A 59 -3.84 -27.51 9.13
C TYR A 59 -3.78 -26.01 8.86
N ALA A 60 -4.81 -25.48 8.20
CA ALA A 60 -4.91 -24.05 8.00
C ALA A 60 -6.33 -23.55 8.26
N HIS A 61 -6.41 -22.27 8.61
CA HIS A 61 -7.66 -21.55 8.78
C HIS A 61 -7.59 -20.27 7.96
N SER A 62 -8.73 -19.80 7.46
CA SER A 62 -8.83 -18.45 6.92
C SER A 62 -9.88 -17.66 7.66
N LEU A 63 -9.59 -16.39 7.87
CA LEU A 63 -10.49 -15.44 8.47
C LEU A 63 -10.58 -14.22 7.56
N CYS A 64 -11.75 -13.99 6.97
CA CYS A 64 -12.02 -12.83 6.11
C CYS A 64 -12.98 -11.86 6.80
N VAL A 65 -12.72 -10.56 6.71
CA VAL A 65 -13.66 -9.52 7.14
C VAL A 65 -14.71 -9.30 6.06
N THR A 66 -15.99 -9.40 6.43
CA THR A 66 -17.16 -9.35 5.53
C THR A 66 -17.93 -8.04 5.63
N THR A 67 -17.62 -7.17 6.59
CA THR A 67 -18.24 -5.84 6.75
C THR A 67 -18.10 -5.00 5.48
N SER A 68 -19.19 -4.41 5.00
CA SER A 68 -19.21 -3.57 3.79
C SER A 68 -18.65 -2.15 3.99
N GLN A 69 -18.59 -1.68 5.24
CA GLN A 69 -18.05 -0.36 5.58
C GLN A 69 -16.52 -0.39 5.62
N ARG A 70 -15.83 0.14 4.60
CA ARG A 70 -14.37 0.03 4.45
C ARG A 70 -13.55 0.50 5.66
N VAL A 71 -13.95 1.57 6.35
CA VAL A 71 -13.24 2.07 7.55
C VAL A 71 -13.38 1.09 8.72
N GLN A 72 -14.59 0.59 8.97
CA GLN A 72 -14.84 -0.44 9.99
C GLN A 72 -14.10 -1.73 9.64
N ALA A 73 -14.19 -2.18 8.39
CA ALA A 73 -13.53 -3.38 7.90
C ALA A 73 -12.01 -3.29 8.06
N ALA A 74 -11.40 -2.16 7.71
CA ALA A 74 -9.96 -1.96 7.88
C ALA A 74 -9.54 -1.98 9.36
N ARG A 75 -10.33 -1.36 10.25
CA ARG A 75 -10.03 -1.34 11.70
C ARG A 75 -10.19 -2.72 12.32
N LEU A 76 -11.24 -3.44 11.94
CA LEU A 76 -11.46 -4.82 12.37
C LEU A 76 -10.30 -5.70 11.89
N GLN A 77 -9.96 -5.65 10.59
CA GLN A 77 -8.83 -6.40 10.03
C GLN A 77 -7.51 -6.12 10.76
N LYS A 78 -7.22 -4.85 11.11
CA LYS A 78 -6.05 -4.47 11.92
C LYS A 78 -6.10 -5.07 13.33
N SER A 79 -7.25 -5.01 14.00
CA SER A 79 -7.44 -5.57 15.35
C SER A 79 -7.20 -7.07 15.35
N MET A 80 -7.84 -7.77 14.39
CA MET A 80 -7.73 -9.21 14.26
C MET A 80 -6.31 -9.66 13.91
N GLY A 81 -5.61 -8.95 13.04
CA GLY A 81 -4.21 -9.28 12.74
C GLY A 81 -3.31 -9.22 13.97
N LYS A 82 -3.54 -8.25 14.88
CA LYS A 82 -2.81 -8.19 16.17
C LYS A 82 -3.16 -9.36 17.07
N GLU A 83 -4.44 -9.65 17.22
CA GLU A 83 -4.92 -10.73 18.07
C GLU A 83 -4.45 -12.10 17.58
N LEU A 84 -4.59 -12.40 16.29
CA LEU A 84 -4.10 -13.62 15.66
C LEU A 84 -2.59 -13.80 15.89
N THR A 85 -1.80 -12.75 15.68
CA THR A 85 -0.34 -12.82 15.89
C THR A 85 0.04 -13.09 17.35
N ALA A 86 -0.81 -12.69 18.31
CA ALA A 86 -0.60 -12.93 19.74
C ALA A 86 -1.28 -14.21 20.25
N MET A 87 -2.08 -14.88 19.43
CA MET A 87 -3.02 -15.91 19.87
C MET A 87 -2.35 -17.20 20.31
N VAL A 88 -1.43 -17.71 19.48
CA VAL A 88 -0.68 -18.96 19.71
C VAL A 88 0.73 -18.80 19.14
N PRO A 89 1.80 -19.13 19.90
CA PRO A 89 3.16 -19.12 19.37
C PRO A 89 3.35 -20.12 18.22
N GLY A 90 4.15 -19.76 17.21
CA GLY A 90 4.54 -20.68 16.14
C GLY A 90 3.55 -20.80 14.97
N ILE A 91 2.36 -20.20 15.05
CA ILE A 91 1.48 -20.08 13.89
C ILE A 91 2.02 -19.00 12.93
N GLN A 92 1.80 -19.20 11.63
CA GLN A 92 2.12 -18.19 10.61
C GLN A 92 0.84 -17.53 10.12
N VAL A 93 0.78 -16.20 10.21
CA VAL A 93 -0.36 -15.41 9.73
C VAL A 93 0.07 -14.68 8.46
N VAL A 94 -0.57 -14.97 7.34
CA VAL A 94 -0.29 -14.32 6.03
C VAL A 94 -1.54 -13.63 5.49
N LYS A 95 -1.37 -12.54 4.75
CA LYS A 95 -2.52 -11.80 4.19
C LYS A 95 -3.25 -12.64 3.15
N LEU A 96 -4.58 -12.56 3.20
CA LEU A 96 -5.50 -13.21 2.27
C LEU A 96 -6.45 -12.14 1.69
N LEU A 97 -6.69 -12.22 0.39
CA LEU A 97 -7.78 -11.52 -0.28
C LEU A 97 -8.79 -12.54 -0.79
N SER A 98 -10.07 -12.23 -0.63
CA SER A 98 -11.21 -12.98 -1.17
C SER A 98 -11.98 -12.01 -2.05
N TYR A 99 -12.18 -12.34 -3.33
CA TYR A 99 -12.80 -11.43 -4.31
C TYR A 99 -13.45 -12.17 -5.48
N ILE A 100 -14.35 -11.48 -6.17
CA ILE A 100 -14.92 -11.88 -7.47
C ILE A 100 -14.16 -11.10 -8.55
N PRO A 101 -13.49 -11.76 -9.52
CA PRO A 101 -12.66 -11.09 -10.53
C PRO A 101 -13.37 -9.98 -11.31
N ASP A 102 -14.61 -10.22 -11.72
CA ASP A 102 -15.41 -9.24 -12.48
C ASP A 102 -15.86 -8.03 -11.65
N ASN A 103 -15.71 -8.07 -10.31
CA ASN A 103 -16.08 -6.98 -9.41
C ASN A 103 -15.08 -6.89 -8.24
N LEU A 104 -13.78 -6.78 -8.55
CA LEU A 104 -12.72 -6.78 -7.52
C LEU A 104 -13.03 -5.78 -6.39
N HIS A 105 -13.20 -4.50 -6.71
CA HIS A 105 -13.40 -3.47 -5.68
C HIS A 105 -14.70 -3.62 -4.88
N GLY A 106 -15.80 -4.10 -5.50
CA GLY A 106 -17.09 -4.25 -4.83
C GLY A 106 -17.27 -5.56 -4.06
N SER A 107 -16.40 -6.55 -4.28
CA SER A 107 -16.46 -7.87 -3.63
C SER A 107 -15.25 -8.17 -2.75
N LEU A 108 -14.26 -7.25 -2.70
CA LEU A 108 -13.01 -7.45 -1.96
C LEU A 108 -13.28 -7.61 -0.46
N GLN A 109 -12.86 -8.75 0.05
CA GLN A 109 -12.74 -9.03 1.47
C GLN A 109 -11.26 -9.21 1.81
N ARG A 110 -10.80 -8.50 2.85
CA ARG A 110 -9.44 -8.63 3.37
C ARG A 110 -9.45 -9.56 4.57
N GLY A 111 -8.44 -10.39 4.67
CA GLY A 111 -8.36 -11.39 5.71
C GLY A 111 -6.95 -11.92 5.92
N PHE A 112 -6.91 -13.04 6.60
CA PHE A 112 -5.70 -13.76 6.90
C PHE A 112 -5.87 -15.24 6.59
N LEU A 113 -4.82 -15.85 6.08
CA LEU A 113 -4.63 -17.30 6.14
C LEU A 113 -3.68 -17.59 7.30
N ILE A 114 -4.08 -18.51 8.16
CA ILE A 114 -3.39 -18.91 9.38
C ILE A 114 -2.90 -20.33 9.14
N LEU A 115 -1.59 -20.50 9.16
CA LEU A 115 -0.93 -21.78 8.97
C LEU A 115 -0.51 -22.32 10.33
N ASP A 116 -0.99 -23.51 10.66
CA ASP A 116 -0.66 -24.21 11.88
C ASP A 116 -0.01 -25.55 11.55
N SER A 117 1.32 -25.56 11.58
CA SER A 117 2.10 -26.77 11.35
C SER A 117 2.16 -27.69 12.58
N GLN A 118 1.74 -27.22 13.75
CA GLN A 118 1.87 -27.95 15.02
C GLN A 118 0.54 -28.50 15.54
N HIS A 119 -0.57 -28.24 14.84
CA HIS A 119 -1.92 -28.71 15.19
C HIS A 119 -2.31 -28.35 16.62
N HIS A 120 -2.20 -27.06 16.94
CA HIS A 120 -2.58 -26.57 18.25
C HIS A 120 -4.08 -26.81 18.49
N HIS A 121 -4.39 -27.71 19.41
CA HIS A 121 -5.76 -28.09 19.76
C HIS A 121 -6.64 -26.90 20.18
N ASP A 122 -6.04 -25.85 20.75
CA ASP A 122 -6.76 -24.67 21.21
C ASP A 122 -6.97 -23.60 20.13
N LEU A 123 -6.27 -23.69 18.98
CA LEU A 123 -6.36 -22.66 17.93
C LEU A 123 -7.79 -22.60 17.37
N GLN A 124 -8.38 -23.74 17.04
CA GLN A 124 -9.76 -23.83 16.56
C GLN A 124 -10.73 -23.19 17.57
N ASN A 125 -10.64 -23.56 18.85
CA ASN A 125 -11.52 -23.01 19.90
C ASN A 125 -11.43 -21.48 20.01
N LYS A 126 -10.22 -20.92 19.90
CA LYS A 126 -10.01 -19.46 19.94
C LYS A 126 -10.57 -18.77 18.69
N LEU A 127 -10.39 -19.35 17.50
CA LEU A 127 -10.96 -18.83 16.26
C LEU A 127 -12.50 -18.90 16.24
N GLU A 128 -13.07 -19.94 16.82
CA GLU A 128 -14.53 -20.01 17.04
C GLU A 128 -15.01 -18.96 18.04
N GLY A 129 -14.21 -18.63 19.06
CA GLY A 129 -14.48 -17.51 19.96
C GLY A 129 -14.57 -16.19 19.20
N LEU A 130 -13.59 -15.90 18.35
CA LEU A 130 -13.59 -14.73 17.47
C LEU A 130 -14.81 -14.69 16.56
N LEU A 131 -15.21 -15.84 16.00
CA LEU A 131 -16.41 -15.95 15.17
C LEU A 131 -17.69 -15.64 15.96
N ARG A 132 -17.81 -16.09 17.21
CA ARG A 132 -18.96 -15.77 18.06
C ARG A 132 -19.06 -14.28 18.36
N GLU A 133 -17.93 -13.64 18.64
CA GLU A 133 -17.86 -12.21 18.93
C GLU A 133 -18.15 -11.34 17.71
N ASN A 134 -17.82 -11.81 16.50
CA ASN A 134 -17.88 -11.04 15.26
C ASN A 134 -18.75 -11.71 14.17
N GLN A 135 -19.80 -12.44 14.56
CA GLN A 135 -20.55 -13.35 13.69
C GLN A 135 -21.13 -12.72 12.41
N GLN A 136 -21.35 -11.40 12.39
CA GLN A 136 -21.88 -10.68 11.23
C GLN A 136 -20.79 -10.03 10.36
N ASP A 137 -19.57 -9.94 10.89
CA ASP A 137 -18.49 -9.12 10.33
C ASP A 137 -17.30 -9.96 9.85
N ILE A 138 -17.28 -11.27 10.12
CA ILE A 138 -16.21 -12.16 9.69
C ILE A 138 -16.73 -13.48 9.11
N GLN A 139 -15.90 -14.11 8.29
CA GLN A 139 -16.08 -15.47 7.79
C GLN A 139 -14.87 -16.32 8.17
N LEU A 140 -15.12 -17.42 8.87
CA LEU A 140 -14.11 -18.41 9.25
C LEU A 140 -14.21 -19.65 8.36
N CYS A 141 -13.09 -20.11 7.83
CA CYS A 141 -12.99 -21.39 7.13
C CYS A 141 -11.79 -22.20 7.63
N THR A 142 -11.90 -23.52 7.60
CA THR A 142 -10.80 -24.48 7.84
C THR A 142 -10.39 -25.14 6.54
N TYR A 143 -9.13 -25.53 6.43
CA TYR A 143 -8.59 -26.24 5.28
C TYR A 143 -7.91 -27.53 5.73
N THR A 144 -8.35 -28.65 5.16
CA THR A 144 -7.81 -29.99 5.46
C THR A 144 -7.39 -30.70 4.19
N GLU A 145 -6.40 -31.58 4.31
CA GLU A 145 -5.93 -32.45 3.23
C GLU A 145 -6.48 -33.86 3.43
N GLU A 146 -7.12 -34.40 2.39
CA GLU A 146 -7.65 -35.76 2.34
C GLU A 146 -7.39 -36.36 0.96
N GLU A 147 -6.68 -37.48 0.91
CA GLU A 147 -6.41 -38.26 -0.31
C GLU A 147 -5.78 -37.44 -1.46
N GLY A 148 -4.87 -36.53 -1.13
CA GLY A 148 -4.19 -35.64 -2.07
C GLY A 148 -5.02 -34.44 -2.49
N ARG A 149 -6.19 -34.21 -1.88
CA ARG A 149 -7.10 -33.09 -2.18
C ARG A 149 -7.26 -32.19 -0.98
N VAL A 150 -7.43 -30.90 -1.23
CA VAL A 150 -7.66 -29.90 -0.20
C VAL A 150 -9.14 -29.57 -0.15
N TRP A 151 -9.69 -29.55 1.06
CA TRP A 151 -11.09 -29.19 1.31
C TRP A 151 -11.15 -27.94 2.17
N GLN A 152 -12.02 -27.02 1.81
CA GLN A 152 -12.39 -25.87 2.63
C GLN A 152 -13.74 -26.16 3.30
N SER A 153 -13.80 -25.97 4.61
CA SER A 153 -15.05 -26.05 5.38
C SER A 153 -15.36 -24.69 5.99
N ARG A 154 -16.56 -24.15 5.76
CA ARG A 154 -17.00 -22.84 6.30
C ARG A 154 -17.76 -23.03 7.61
N TRP A 155 -17.52 -22.12 8.55
CA TRP A 155 -18.08 -22.14 9.90
C TRP A 155 -19.04 -20.97 10.12
N GLU A 156 -20.19 -21.25 10.74
CA GLU A 156 -21.19 -20.23 11.09
C GLU A 156 -21.71 -20.42 12.53
N VAL A 157 -22.25 -19.34 13.11
CA VAL A 157 -22.87 -19.34 14.45
C VAL A 157 -24.38 -19.53 14.30
N ASN A 158 -24.87 -20.75 14.52
CA ASN A 158 -26.30 -21.08 14.55
C ASN A 158 -26.67 -21.68 15.91
N GLY A 159 -26.64 -20.83 16.94
CA GLY A 159 -26.71 -21.22 18.36
C GLY A 159 -25.40 -21.81 18.88
N GLN A 160 -24.86 -22.82 18.19
CA GLN A 160 -23.49 -23.31 18.35
C GLN A 160 -22.70 -23.06 17.05
N VAL A 161 -21.38 -22.99 17.15
CA VAL A 161 -20.50 -22.93 15.98
C VAL A 161 -20.50 -24.31 15.32
N LYS A 162 -20.84 -24.35 14.03
CA LYS A 162 -20.95 -25.58 13.25
C LYS A 162 -20.35 -25.40 11.87
N GLU A 163 -19.82 -26.49 11.34
CA GLU A 163 -19.45 -26.62 9.95
C GLU A 163 -20.72 -26.65 9.07
N MET A 164 -20.72 -25.86 8.01
CA MET A 164 -21.89 -25.65 7.14
C MET A 164 -21.72 -26.30 5.77
N ASP A 165 -20.72 -25.87 5.03
CA ASP A 165 -20.43 -26.25 3.65
C ASP A 165 -18.97 -26.66 3.52
N ARG A 166 -18.76 -27.68 2.70
CA ARG A 166 -17.45 -28.26 2.43
C ARG A 166 -17.23 -28.33 0.92
N SER A 167 -16.19 -27.67 0.44
CA SER A 167 -15.89 -27.54 -0.99
C SER A 167 -14.45 -27.91 -1.29
N GLU A 168 -14.20 -28.60 -2.41
CA GLU A 168 -12.84 -28.90 -2.85
C GLU A 168 -12.15 -27.62 -3.33
N VAL A 169 -10.91 -27.42 -2.89
CA VAL A 169 -10.09 -26.25 -3.23
C VAL A 169 -9.19 -26.58 -4.42
N VAL A 170 -9.18 -25.71 -5.41
CA VAL A 170 -8.42 -25.89 -6.65
C VAL A 170 -7.47 -24.70 -6.83
N ALA A 171 -6.18 -24.98 -7.03
CA ALA A 171 -5.20 -23.97 -7.38
C ALA A 171 -5.46 -23.42 -8.78
N VAL A 172 -5.28 -22.11 -8.96
CA VAL A 172 -5.49 -21.43 -10.24
C VAL A 172 -4.34 -20.48 -10.54
N ASN A 173 -4.18 -20.12 -11.81
CA ASN A 173 -3.27 -19.04 -12.18
C ASN A 173 -3.83 -17.70 -11.66
N GLY A 174 -2.96 -16.87 -11.12
CA GLY A 174 -3.34 -15.52 -10.70
C GLY A 174 -3.60 -14.60 -11.89
N PRO A 175 -4.49 -13.61 -11.74
CA PRO A 175 -4.61 -12.54 -12.73
C PRO A 175 -3.34 -11.68 -12.73
N MET A 176 -3.09 -11.05 -13.89
CA MET A 176 -2.07 -10.01 -14.05
C MET A 176 -2.79 -8.74 -14.53
N PRO A 177 -2.73 -7.62 -13.78
CA PRO A 177 -1.97 -7.43 -12.54
C PRO A 177 -2.54 -8.22 -11.35
N SER A 178 -1.71 -8.43 -10.33
CA SER A 178 -2.12 -9.05 -9.06
C SER A 178 -3.23 -8.22 -8.39
N PRO A 179 -4.23 -8.83 -7.73
CA PRO A 179 -5.24 -8.09 -6.97
C PRO A 179 -4.61 -7.26 -5.83
N PHE A 180 -3.46 -7.67 -5.29
CA PHE A 180 -2.73 -6.86 -4.30
C PHE A 180 -2.23 -5.53 -4.88
N VAL A 181 -1.92 -5.49 -6.18
CA VAL A 181 -1.53 -4.28 -6.91
C VAL A 181 -2.74 -3.44 -7.27
N GLU A 182 -3.79 -4.07 -7.80
CA GLU A 182 -5.03 -3.39 -8.21
C GLU A 182 -5.70 -2.64 -7.05
N ILE A 183 -5.71 -3.23 -5.85
CA ILE A 183 -6.37 -2.61 -4.68
C ILE A 183 -5.58 -1.42 -4.12
N LEU A 184 -4.34 -1.16 -4.53
CA LEU A 184 -3.58 -0.01 -4.05
C LEU A 184 -4.33 1.31 -4.30
N ARG A 185 -4.99 1.41 -5.46
CA ARG A 185 -5.83 2.56 -5.79
C ARG A 185 -7.02 2.65 -4.84
N GLY A 186 -7.17 3.81 -4.23
CA GLY A 186 -8.29 4.08 -3.32
C GLY A 186 -8.20 3.36 -1.97
N SER A 187 -7.12 2.63 -1.68
CA SER A 187 -6.87 2.06 -0.36
C SER A 187 -5.53 2.44 0.27
N ALA A 188 -4.51 2.75 -0.56
CA ALA A 188 -3.18 3.10 -0.06
C ALA A 188 -2.53 4.23 -0.87
N VAL A 189 -2.74 4.24 -2.19
CA VAL A 189 -2.32 5.34 -3.07
C VAL A 189 -3.59 6.06 -3.54
N TYR A 190 -3.67 7.35 -3.20
CA TYR A 190 -4.79 8.20 -3.59
C TYR A 190 -4.38 9.14 -4.72
N SER A 191 -5.13 9.08 -5.82
CA SER A 191 -4.92 9.88 -7.03
C SER A 191 -5.98 10.98 -7.20
N SER A 192 -6.86 11.17 -6.22
CA SER A 192 -7.86 12.24 -6.24
C SER A 192 -8.19 12.75 -4.83
N LEU A 193 -8.47 14.05 -4.72
CA LEU A 193 -8.95 14.67 -3.50
C LEU A 193 -10.30 14.08 -3.08
N GLN A 194 -11.16 13.74 -4.05
CA GLN A 194 -12.48 13.17 -3.78
C GLN A 194 -12.38 11.83 -3.04
N ASP A 195 -11.47 10.94 -3.44
CA ASP A 195 -11.27 9.65 -2.77
C ASP A 195 -10.74 9.84 -1.35
N VAL A 196 -9.82 10.78 -1.16
CA VAL A 196 -9.28 11.15 0.15
C VAL A 196 -10.39 11.67 1.08
N LEU A 197 -11.18 12.64 0.62
CA LEU A 197 -12.30 13.20 1.38
C LEU A 197 -13.35 12.14 1.69
N SER A 198 -13.59 11.21 0.77
CA SER A 198 -14.51 10.10 0.96
C SER A 198 -14.10 9.23 2.16
N VAL A 199 -12.82 8.83 2.24
CA VAL A 199 -12.30 8.02 3.37
C VAL A 199 -12.34 8.80 4.68
N LEU A 200 -11.97 10.08 4.65
CA LEU A 200 -11.94 10.91 5.86
C LEU A 200 -13.33 11.23 6.40
N ARG A 201 -14.34 11.39 5.53
CA ARG A 201 -15.74 11.56 5.95
C ARG A 201 -16.28 10.32 6.65
N GLU A 202 -15.95 9.13 6.16
CA GLU A 202 -16.28 7.88 6.87
C GLU A 202 -15.51 7.77 8.19
N SER A 203 -14.23 8.14 8.18
CA SER A 203 -13.36 8.14 9.36
C SER A 203 -13.87 9.10 10.45
N ALA A 204 -14.48 10.22 10.08
CA ALA A 204 -15.04 11.20 11.01
C ALA A 204 -16.13 10.63 11.93
N LYS A 205 -16.76 9.51 11.56
CA LYS A 205 -17.73 8.80 12.42
C LYS A 205 -17.08 8.19 13.67
N VAL A 206 -15.78 7.93 13.63
CA VAL A 206 -15.04 7.19 14.69
C VAL A 206 -13.74 7.88 15.12
N ILE A 207 -13.30 8.93 14.41
CA ILE A 207 -12.07 9.69 14.69
C ILE A 207 -12.44 11.19 14.69
N PRO A 208 -12.57 11.83 15.87
CA PRO A 208 -12.94 13.25 15.98
C PRO A 208 -11.97 14.20 15.26
N GLU A 209 -10.68 13.87 15.20
CA GLU A 209 -9.67 14.63 14.48
C GLU A 209 -9.93 14.69 12.98
N ALA A 210 -10.52 13.64 12.39
CA ALA A 210 -10.89 13.64 10.97
C ALA A 210 -12.01 14.64 10.68
N GLU A 211 -12.98 14.81 11.60
CA GLU A 211 -14.02 15.83 11.48
C GLU A 211 -13.43 17.25 11.55
N LYS A 212 -12.50 17.49 12.49
CA LYS A 212 -11.80 18.78 12.62
C LYS A 212 -10.98 19.09 11.37
N LEU A 213 -10.26 18.10 10.85
CA LEU A 213 -9.48 18.19 9.62
C LEU A 213 -10.36 18.62 8.43
N LEU A 214 -11.52 18.00 8.26
CA LEU A 214 -12.48 18.34 7.20
C LEU A 214 -13.08 19.74 7.34
N LYS A 215 -13.28 20.25 8.57
CA LYS A 215 -13.81 21.60 8.82
C LYS A 215 -12.78 22.71 8.63
N CYS A 216 -11.50 22.41 8.84
CA CYS A 216 -10.43 23.40 8.75
C CYS A 216 -10.03 23.72 7.30
N MET A 217 -10.60 23.05 6.30
CA MET A 217 -10.10 23.06 4.94
C MET A 217 -11.18 23.50 3.95
N ASP A 218 -10.93 24.61 3.27
CA ASP A 218 -11.63 24.97 2.05
C ASP A 218 -10.81 24.49 0.85
N LEU A 219 -11.06 23.26 0.42
CA LEU A 219 -10.41 22.64 -0.75
C LEU A 219 -11.37 22.60 -1.95
N GLY A 220 -12.32 23.55 -2.03
CA GLY A 220 -13.30 23.60 -3.11
C GLY A 220 -12.68 23.73 -4.50
N ASN A 221 -11.50 24.34 -4.60
CA ASN A 221 -10.68 24.43 -5.81
C ASN A 221 -9.22 24.11 -5.48
N ILE A 222 -8.62 23.14 -6.17
CA ILE A 222 -7.17 22.93 -6.08
C ILE A 222 -6.47 24.12 -6.75
N PRO A 223 -5.53 24.78 -6.07
CA PRO A 223 -4.88 25.96 -6.62
C PRO A 223 -3.82 25.60 -7.64
N GLU A 224 -3.66 26.46 -8.63
CA GLU A 224 -2.56 26.40 -9.58
C GLU A 224 -1.29 27.00 -8.97
N LYS A 225 -0.13 26.56 -9.46
CA LYS A 225 1.16 27.12 -9.10
C LYS A 225 1.30 28.54 -9.67
N GLY A 226 1.94 29.42 -8.91
CA GLY A 226 2.35 30.75 -9.36
C GLY A 226 3.51 30.72 -10.37
N SER A 227 4.07 31.90 -10.66
CA SER A 227 5.08 32.08 -11.71
C SER A 227 6.47 31.51 -11.38
N HIS A 228 6.77 31.27 -10.10
CA HIS A 228 8.08 30.76 -9.68
C HIS A 228 8.11 29.23 -9.64
N PRO A 229 9.31 28.62 -9.75
CA PRO A 229 9.43 27.17 -9.76
C PRO A 229 9.18 26.55 -8.37
N VAL A 230 8.56 25.38 -8.36
CA VAL A 230 8.35 24.52 -7.20
C VAL A 230 9.22 23.27 -7.36
N ILE A 231 10.12 23.08 -6.40
CA ILE A 231 11.11 22.01 -6.38
C ILE A 231 10.89 21.15 -5.15
N VAL A 232 10.61 19.86 -5.35
CA VAL A 232 10.43 18.90 -4.26
C VAL A 232 11.75 18.16 -4.01
N ILE A 233 12.16 18.07 -2.75
CA ILE A 233 13.29 17.26 -2.31
C ILE A 233 12.74 16.02 -1.58
N GLU A 234 12.94 14.87 -2.21
CA GLU A 234 12.58 13.54 -1.72
C GLU A 234 13.79 12.75 -1.25
N GLY A 235 13.55 11.68 -0.51
CA GLY A 235 14.58 10.73 -0.07
C GLY A 235 14.28 10.11 1.29
N LEU A 236 15.01 9.04 1.61
CA LEU A 236 14.89 8.37 2.92
C LEU A 236 15.36 9.26 4.07
N ASP A 237 15.03 8.88 5.30
CA ASP A 237 15.60 9.53 6.47
C ASP A 237 17.13 9.41 6.50
N ALA A 238 17.77 10.46 7.04
CA ALA A 238 19.23 10.63 7.07
C ALA A 238 19.97 10.74 5.71
N THR A 239 19.28 11.00 4.59
CA THR A 239 19.94 11.30 3.30
C THR A 239 20.51 12.72 3.19
N GLY A 240 20.26 13.60 4.18
CA GLY A 240 20.77 14.97 4.20
C GLY A 240 19.80 16.04 3.70
N LYS A 241 18.53 15.70 3.46
CA LYS A 241 17.46 16.61 2.98
C LYS A 241 17.45 17.95 3.72
N SER A 242 17.30 17.95 5.04
CA SER A 242 17.18 19.18 5.83
C SER A 242 18.38 20.11 5.71
N THR A 243 19.59 19.56 5.49
CA THR A 243 20.79 20.36 5.24
C THR A 243 20.76 21.00 3.85
N LEU A 244 20.39 20.22 2.83
CA LEU A 244 20.30 20.70 1.46
C LEU A 244 19.19 21.73 1.29
N THR A 245 18.00 21.48 1.82
CA THR A 245 16.83 22.38 1.68
C THR A 245 17.09 23.75 2.30
N GLU A 246 17.75 23.80 3.47
CA GLU A 246 18.10 25.09 4.09
C GLU A 246 19.16 25.84 3.28
N SER A 247 20.14 25.12 2.71
CA SER A 247 21.15 25.72 1.84
C SER A 247 20.53 26.26 0.54
N LEU A 248 19.60 25.51 -0.07
CA LEU A 248 18.86 25.93 -1.27
C LEU A 248 17.98 27.16 -0.99
N LYS A 249 17.26 27.15 0.15
CA LYS A 249 16.45 28.29 0.61
C LYS A 249 17.28 29.58 0.64
N GLN A 250 18.48 29.54 1.21
CA GLN A 250 19.36 30.70 1.30
C GLN A 250 19.90 31.13 -0.06
N HIS A 251 20.35 30.19 -0.90
CA HIS A 251 20.97 30.51 -2.20
C HIS A 251 19.96 31.03 -3.23
N LEU A 252 18.75 30.47 -3.25
CA LEU A 252 17.70 30.82 -4.20
C LEU A 252 16.74 31.89 -3.66
N LYS A 253 16.94 32.33 -2.40
CA LYS A 253 15.97 33.18 -1.66
C LYS A 253 14.56 32.59 -1.72
N ALA A 254 14.49 31.27 -1.64
CA ALA A 254 13.27 30.49 -1.80
C ALA A 254 12.47 30.41 -0.50
N THR A 255 11.19 30.10 -0.61
CA THR A 255 10.37 29.69 0.52
C THR A 255 10.54 28.19 0.75
N LEU A 256 10.79 27.77 1.99
CA LEU A 256 10.89 26.35 2.38
C LEU A 256 9.60 25.90 3.06
N LEU A 257 8.92 24.92 2.47
CA LEU A 257 7.71 24.30 2.99
C LEU A 257 7.95 22.80 3.28
N ARG A 258 7.08 22.20 4.09
CA ARG A 258 7.16 20.79 4.51
C ARG A 258 5.81 20.10 4.35
N SER A 259 5.82 18.81 4.04
CA SER A 259 4.63 17.96 4.11
C SER A 259 4.79 16.90 5.22
N PRO A 260 3.85 16.80 6.19
CA PRO A 260 2.62 17.58 6.33
C PRO A 260 2.86 19.02 6.82
N PRO A 261 2.00 20.00 6.44
CA PRO A 261 2.07 21.37 6.94
C PRO A 261 1.82 21.51 8.45
N ASP A 262 2.37 22.56 9.05
CA ASP A 262 2.24 22.84 10.49
C ASP A 262 0.79 23.04 10.94
N SER A 263 -0.09 23.52 10.05
CA SER A 263 -1.52 23.72 10.32
C SER A 263 -2.25 22.43 10.73
N ILE A 264 -1.76 21.27 10.30
CA ILE A 264 -2.38 19.96 10.55
C ILE A 264 -1.43 18.94 11.18
N SER A 265 -0.14 19.28 11.37
CA SER A 265 0.88 18.38 11.91
C SER A 265 0.54 17.90 13.32
N ARG A 266 -0.20 18.70 14.10
CA ARG A 266 -0.69 18.34 15.45
C ARG A 266 -1.51 17.05 15.50
N TRP A 267 -2.16 16.64 14.40
CA TRP A 267 -2.96 15.43 14.33
C TRP A 267 -2.21 14.21 13.80
N ARG A 268 -0.95 14.38 13.38
CA ARG A 268 -0.13 13.32 12.78
C ARG A 268 -0.12 12.04 13.61
N LYS A 269 0.14 12.17 14.92
CA LYS A 269 0.22 11.01 15.83
C LYS A 269 -1.08 10.20 15.85
N THR A 270 -2.24 10.87 15.86
CA THR A 270 -3.55 10.21 15.83
C THR A 270 -3.71 9.33 14.60
N PHE A 271 -3.30 9.82 13.42
CA PHE A 271 -3.43 9.09 12.16
C PHE A 271 -2.32 8.05 11.95
N ASP A 272 -1.13 8.26 12.51
CA ASP A 272 -0.04 7.28 12.47
C ASP A 272 -0.41 5.97 13.18
N ASP A 273 -1.23 6.04 14.23
CA ASP A 273 -1.73 4.89 15.00
C ASP A 273 -2.93 4.17 14.33
N GLU A 274 -3.46 4.70 13.24
CA GLU A 274 -4.63 4.16 12.52
C GLU A 274 -4.27 3.13 11.43
N THR A 275 -5.27 2.60 10.74
CA THR A 275 -5.08 1.64 9.63
C THR A 275 -4.37 2.30 8.43
N SER A 276 -3.75 1.49 7.56
CA SER A 276 -3.11 2.01 6.34
C SER A 276 -4.09 2.86 5.51
N LEU A 277 -5.33 2.39 5.33
CA LEU A 277 -6.41 3.12 4.65
C LEU A 277 -6.54 4.58 5.16
N ILE A 278 -6.67 4.73 6.48
CA ILE A 278 -6.93 6.02 7.14
C ILE A 278 -5.65 6.86 7.21
N LYS A 279 -4.53 6.25 7.59
CA LYS A 279 -3.21 6.89 7.66
C LYS A 279 -2.84 7.51 6.31
N ARG A 280 -2.97 6.74 5.22
CA ARG A 280 -2.63 7.20 3.87
C ARG A 280 -3.59 8.29 3.39
N ALA A 281 -4.87 8.26 3.78
CA ALA A 281 -5.80 9.34 3.47
C ALA A 281 -5.40 10.66 4.16
N TYR A 282 -4.94 10.62 5.41
CA TYR A 282 -4.40 11.81 6.10
C TYR A 282 -3.19 12.41 5.37
N TYR A 283 -2.21 11.58 5.02
CA TYR A 283 -1.01 12.05 4.29
C TYR A 283 -1.33 12.52 2.86
N ALA A 284 -2.27 11.89 2.19
CA ALA A 284 -2.75 12.37 0.90
C ALA A 284 -3.40 13.75 1.05
N LEU A 285 -4.27 13.95 2.04
CA LEU A 285 -4.87 15.26 2.32
C LEU A 285 -3.81 16.31 2.67
N SER A 286 -2.78 15.94 3.44
CA SER A 286 -1.72 16.89 3.79
C SER A 286 -0.98 17.44 2.58
N ASN A 287 -0.90 16.67 1.49
CA ASN A 287 -0.35 17.16 0.23
C ASN A 287 -1.28 18.20 -0.42
N TYR A 288 -2.61 18.02 -0.38
CA TYR A 288 -3.54 19.06 -0.87
C TYR A 288 -3.48 20.34 -0.04
N VAL A 289 -3.32 20.23 1.28
CA VAL A 289 -3.11 21.41 2.14
C VAL A 289 -1.80 22.09 1.80
N ALA A 290 -0.71 21.33 1.65
CA ALA A 290 0.58 21.88 1.26
C ALA A 290 0.51 22.55 -0.12
N ALA A 291 -0.28 22.03 -1.06
CA ALA A 291 -0.49 22.63 -2.37
C ALA A 291 -1.05 24.07 -2.28
N VAL A 292 -1.92 24.35 -1.30
CA VAL A 292 -2.44 25.72 -1.06
C VAL A 292 -1.33 26.67 -0.62
N ASP A 293 -0.46 26.23 0.28
CA ASP A 293 0.67 27.05 0.75
C ASP A 293 1.73 27.21 -0.35
N ILE A 294 1.98 26.15 -1.13
CA ILE A 294 2.89 26.15 -2.27
C ILE A 294 2.42 27.16 -3.33
N ALA A 295 1.14 27.11 -3.71
CA ALA A 295 0.56 28.01 -4.71
C ALA A 295 0.82 29.48 -4.33
N LYS A 296 0.43 29.87 -3.11
CA LYS A 296 0.65 31.23 -2.58
C LYS A 296 2.13 31.61 -2.56
N ALA A 297 3.00 30.73 -2.08
CA ALA A 297 4.43 31.01 -1.98
C ALA A 297 5.11 31.17 -3.36
N SER A 298 4.66 30.38 -4.34
CA SER A 298 5.19 30.36 -5.71
C SER A 298 4.79 31.58 -6.55
N GLU A 299 3.85 32.41 -6.09
CA GLU A 299 3.62 33.73 -6.69
C GLU A 299 4.78 34.70 -6.40
N VAL A 300 5.46 34.52 -5.26
CA VAL A 300 6.42 35.50 -4.74
C VAL A 300 7.88 35.07 -4.91
N SER A 301 8.17 33.77 -4.78
CA SER A 301 9.54 33.24 -4.79
C SER A 301 9.58 31.78 -5.22
N PRO A 302 10.75 31.24 -5.65
CA PRO A 302 10.92 29.80 -5.78
C PRO A 302 10.52 29.08 -4.50
N VAL A 303 9.96 27.87 -4.61
CA VAL A 303 9.51 27.09 -3.46
C VAL A 303 10.29 25.78 -3.40
N ILE A 304 10.89 25.51 -2.25
CA ILE A 304 11.49 24.22 -1.92
C ILE A 304 10.52 23.48 -1.00
N VAL A 305 10.19 22.23 -1.34
CA VAL A 305 9.29 21.39 -0.54
C VAL A 305 10.04 20.17 -0.02
N ASP A 306 10.14 20.03 1.31
CA ASP A 306 10.70 18.84 1.96
C ASP A 306 9.59 17.77 2.08
N ARG A 307 9.68 16.75 1.20
CA ARG A 307 8.70 15.69 0.97
C ARG A 307 7.35 16.17 0.43
N PHE A 308 6.78 15.42 -0.51
CA PHE A 308 5.43 15.70 -1.03
C PHE A 308 4.69 14.39 -1.39
N TRP A 309 4.03 14.32 -2.56
CA TRP A 309 3.24 13.15 -2.94
C TRP A 309 4.06 11.88 -3.13
N HIS A 310 5.24 11.94 -3.76
CA HIS A 310 6.10 10.78 -3.98
C HIS A 310 6.45 10.07 -2.66
N SER A 311 6.77 10.82 -1.59
CA SER A 311 6.95 10.27 -0.24
C SER A 311 5.74 9.47 0.22
N THR A 312 4.53 9.99 0.01
CA THR A 312 3.29 9.32 0.43
C THR A 312 3.07 8.03 -0.36
N ALA A 313 3.20 8.09 -1.69
CA ALA A 313 2.95 6.98 -2.60
C ALA A 313 4.01 5.88 -2.47
N ALA A 314 5.30 6.22 -2.45
CA ALA A 314 6.39 5.24 -2.40
C ALA A 314 6.32 4.37 -1.14
N TYR A 315 6.10 5.00 0.02
CA TYR A 315 5.94 4.26 1.27
C TYR A 315 4.64 3.46 1.30
N ALA A 316 3.54 3.98 0.76
CA ALA A 316 2.29 3.24 0.70
C ALA A 316 2.44 1.94 -0.11
N ILE A 317 3.03 2.03 -1.30
CA ILE A 317 3.26 0.88 -2.19
C ILE A 317 4.17 -0.14 -1.50
N ALA A 318 5.30 0.30 -0.92
CA ALA A 318 6.25 -0.59 -0.27
C ALA A 318 5.69 -1.29 0.98
N THR A 319 4.77 -0.65 1.71
CA THR A 319 4.10 -1.22 2.89
C THR A 319 3.03 -2.24 2.51
N GLU A 320 2.20 -1.93 1.51
CA GLU A 320 1.07 -2.78 1.15
C GLU A 320 1.51 -4.05 0.40
N ILE A 321 2.49 -3.92 -0.49
CA ILE A 321 2.98 -5.02 -1.31
C ILE A 321 4.02 -5.84 -0.54
N GLY A 322 3.67 -7.06 -0.14
CA GLY A 322 4.61 -8.02 0.44
C GLY A 322 5.56 -8.66 -0.58
N GLY A 323 6.49 -9.44 -0.06
CA GLY A 323 7.53 -10.07 -0.87
C GLY A 323 8.65 -9.12 -1.28
N ASN A 324 9.24 -9.38 -2.46
CA ASN A 324 10.43 -8.71 -2.96
C ASN A 324 10.11 -7.56 -3.94
N ILE A 325 11.15 -6.94 -4.50
CA ILE A 325 11.05 -5.84 -5.46
C ILE A 325 10.26 -6.22 -6.74
N GLN A 326 10.29 -7.49 -7.15
CA GLN A 326 9.58 -7.97 -8.34
C GLN A 326 8.07 -8.04 -8.14
N ASN A 327 7.60 -8.02 -6.89
CA ASN A 327 6.17 -7.98 -6.57
C ASN A 327 5.59 -6.55 -6.67
N LEU A 328 6.44 -5.52 -6.74
CA LEU A 328 5.98 -4.15 -6.92
C LEU A 328 5.24 -3.99 -8.25
N PRO A 329 4.26 -3.07 -8.34
CA PRO A 329 3.59 -2.74 -9.59
C PRO A 329 4.59 -2.48 -10.73
N ASP A 330 4.27 -2.91 -11.95
CA ASP A 330 5.13 -2.73 -13.11
C ASP A 330 5.45 -1.25 -13.36
N HIS A 331 6.55 -0.98 -14.08
CA HIS A 331 6.85 0.36 -14.57
C HIS A 331 5.65 0.93 -15.34
N HIS A 332 5.43 2.25 -15.27
CA HIS A 332 4.28 2.94 -15.86
C HIS A 332 2.91 2.58 -15.27
N HIS A 333 2.83 1.72 -14.24
CA HIS A 333 1.57 1.47 -13.55
C HIS A 333 0.98 2.76 -12.99
N VAL A 334 -0.34 2.91 -13.08
CA VAL A 334 -1.06 4.17 -12.73
C VAL A 334 -0.80 4.66 -11.30
N VAL A 335 -0.43 3.78 -10.38
CA VAL A 335 -0.08 4.13 -8.98
C VAL A 335 1.20 4.96 -8.86
N TYR A 336 2.02 4.99 -9.91
CA TYR A 336 3.23 5.81 -10.00
C TYR A 336 2.97 7.18 -10.64
N GLN A 337 1.77 7.40 -11.17
CA GLN A 337 1.41 8.64 -11.85
C GLN A 337 1.00 9.68 -10.82
N TRP A 338 1.56 10.89 -10.98
CA TRP A 338 1.14 12.05 -10.22
C TRP A 338 -0.37 12.29 -10.31
N PRO A 339 -1.07 12.66 -9.22
CA PRO A 339 -2.50 12.95 -9.25
C PRO A 339 -2.81 14.14 -10.15
N GLU A 340 -3.75 13.98 -11.07
CA GLU A 340 -4.13 15.03 -12.04
C GLU A 340 -4.69 16.28 -11.34
N ASP A 341 -5.31 16.09 -10.18
CA ASP A 341 -5.95 17.13 -9.39
C ASP A 341 -5.06 17.64 -8.24
N LEU A 342 -3.75 17.34 -8.24
CA LEU A 342 -2.80 17.88 -7.27
C LEU A 342 -1.80 18.81 -7.98
N LEU A 343 -1.52 19.97 -7.37
CA LEU A 343 -0.52 20.93 -7.86
C LEU A 343 0.79 20.22 -8.19
N LYS A 344 1.18 20.27 -9.47
CA LYS A 344 2.34 19.57 -10.01
C LYS A 344 3.62 20.40 -9.81
N PRO A 345 4.70 19.85 -9.24
CA PRO A 345 5.98 20.54 -9.14
C PRO A 345 6.71 20.56 -10.49
N ASP A 346 7.61 21.52 -10.68
CA ASP A 346 8.44 21.62 -11.88
C ASP A 346 9.60 20.61 -11.86
N LEU A 347 10.07 20.25 -10.66
CA LEU A 347 11.18 19.33 -10.47
C LEU A 347 11.03 18.53 -9.17
N VAL A 348 11.30 17.23 -9.24
CA VAL A 348 11.43 16.35 -8.06
C VAL A 348 12.85 15.80 -8.04
N ILE A 349 13.58 16.06 -6.95
CA ILE A 349 14.94 15.55 -6.73
C ILE A 349 14.89 14.48 -5.66
N LEU A 350 15.42 13.29 -5.97
CA LEU A 350 15.58 12.20 -5.01
C LEU A 350 17.01 12.17 -4.49
N LEU A 351 17.20 12.48 -3.21
CA LEU A 351 18.48 12.29 -2.55
C LEU A 351 18.66 10.83 -2.14
N THR A 352 19.76 10.25 -2.60
CA THR A 352 20.18 8.89 -2.27
C THR A 352 21.54 8.93 -1.56
N VAL A 353 21.82 7.94 -0.73
CA VAL A 353 23.11 7.75 -0.10
C VAL A 353 23.29 6.26 0.17
N SER A 354 24.53 5.77 0.24
CA SER A 354 24.80 4.39 0.63
C SER A 354 24.22 4.06 2.01
N ASP A 355 23.79 2.82 2.20
CA ASP A 355 23.20 2.36 3.44
C ASP A 355 24.14 2.53 4.64
N GLU A 356 25.43 2.29 4.46
CA GLU A 356 26.46 2.43 5.49
C GLU A 356 26.53 3.87 6.01
N GLU A 357 26.55 4.83 5.09
CA GLU A 357 26.57 6.26 5.41
C GLU A 357 25.24 6.72 6.04
N ARG A 358 24.10 6.17 5.61
CA ARG A 358 22.80 6.46 6.24
C ARG A 358 22.81 6.04 7.72
N ILE A 359 23.25 4.80 8.00
CA ILE A 359 23.36 4.27 9.37
C ILE A 359 24.38 5.09 10.18
N HIS A 360 25.52 5.46 9.59
CA HIS A 360 26.51 6.32 10.22
C HIS A 360 25.90 7.67 10.64
N ARG A 361 25.12 8.31 9.76
CA ARG A 361 24.46 9.60 10.03
C ARG A 361 23.39 9.49 11.12
N ILE A 362 22.59 8.42 11.14
CA ILE A 362 21.60 8.17 12.19
C ILE A 362 22.30 8.06 13.55
N ARG A 363 23.33 7.23 13.66
CA ARG A 363 24.10 7.04 14.90
C ARG A 363 24.78 8.33 15.38
N LYS A 364 25.34 9.10 14.45
CA LYS A 364 26.03 10.37 14.75
C LYS A 364 25.06 11.46 15.24
N ARG A 365 23.78 11.41 14.86
CA ARG A 365 22.77 12.37 15.30
C ARG A 365 22.54 12.30 16.81
N GLY A 366 22.75 11.14 17.44
CA GLY A 366 22.60 10.94 18.88
C GLY A 366 21.18 11.20 19.41
N LEU A 367 20.19 11.26 18.52
CA LEU A 367 18.79 11.42 18.85
C LEU A 367 18.10 10.05 18.85
N GLN A 368 16.97 9.97 19.54
CA GLN A 368 16.12 8.78 19.48
C GLN A 368 15.66 8.55 18.04
N GLU A 369 15.95 7.36 17.53
CA GLU A 369 15.53 6.94 16.19
C GLU A 369 14.01 6.98 16.05
N THR A 370 13.55 7.48 14.91
CA THR A 370 12.13 7.42 14.55
C THR A 370 11.70 5.97 14.31
N GLN A 371 10.41 5.68 14.43
CA GLN A 371 9.89 4.36 14.09
C GLN A 371 10.20 3.99 12.63
N GLU A 372 10.14 4.96 11.73
CA GLU A 372 10.48 4.79 10.32
C GLU A 372 11.97 4.46 10.13
N GLU A 373 12.87 5.14 10.83
CA GLU A 373 14.31 4.85 10.81
C GLU A 373 14.58 3.41 11.26
N LYS A 374 13.93 2.96 12.33
CA LYS A 374 14.02 1.58 12.84
C LYS A 374 13.49 0.55 11.84
N GLU A 375 12.33 0.82 11.23
CA GLU A 375 11.73 -0.06 10.22
C GLU A 375 12.63 -0.18 8.98
N LEU A 376 13.21 0.93 8.50
CA LEU A 376 14.13 0.95 7.36
C LEU A 376 15.48 0.31 7.65
N GLU A 377 15.97 0.36 8.89
CA GLU A 377 17.19 -0.36 9.31
C GLU A 377 16.93 -1.86 9.47
N ALA A 378 15.85 -2.25 10.15
CA ALA A 378 15.51 -3.64 10.42
C ALA A 378 15.09 -4.42 9.17
N ASN A 379 14.57 -3.74 8.13
CA ASN A 379 14.02 -4.39 6.94
C ASN A 379 14.64 -3.83 5.65
N SER A 380 15.74 -4.45 5.21
CA SER A 380 16.42 -4.11 3.95
C SER A 380 15.51 -4.23 2.72
N MET A 381 14.62 -5.22 2.69
CA MET A 381 13.69 -5.42 1.58
C MET A 381 12.65 -4.29 1.51
N PHE A 382 12.12 -3.85 2.65
CA PHE A 382 11.23 -2.70 2.71
C PHE A 382 11.91 -1.44 2.19
N ARG A 383 13.14 -1.17 2.64
CA ARG A 383 13.95 -0.04 2.15
C ARG A 383 14.14 -0.08 0.63
N GLN A 384 14.59 -1.22 0.09
CA GLN A 384 14.77 -1.39 -1.36
C GLN A 384 13.48 -1.18 -2.14
N LYS A 385 12.34 -1.63 -1.62
CA LYS A 385 11.04 -1.38 -2.25
C LYS A 385 10.65 0.10 -2.25
N VAL A 386 10.92 0.83 -1.17
CA VAL A 386 10.67 2.27 -1.11
C VAL A 386 11.52 3.00 -2.15
N GLU A 387 12.82 2.71 -2.21
CA GLU A 387 13.72 3.33 -3.21
C GLU A 387 13.29 3.01 -4.63
N GLU A 388 12.96 1.75 -4.90
CA GLU A 388 12.49 1.35 -6.21
C GLU A 388 11.17 2.02 -6.57
N ALA A 389 10.24 2.13 -5.62
CA ALA A 389 9.00 2.86 -5.84
C ALA A 389 9.26 4.33 -6.19
N TYR A 390 10.22 5.02 -5.55
CA TYR A 390 10.62 6.37 -5.96
C TYR A 390 11.17 6.43 -7.39
N ARG A 391 12.00 5.46 -7.78
CA ARG A 391 12.58 5.39 -9.15
C ARG A 391 11.52 5.17 -10.22
N ARG A 392 10.40 4.53 -9.88
CA ARG A 392 9.27 4.26 -10.77
C ARG A 392 8.26 5.39 -10.86
N MET A 393 8.33 6.42 -10.01
CA MET A 393 7.38 7.53 -10.04
C MET A 393 7.49 8.34 -11.34
N GLU A 394 6.34 8.84 -11.80
CA GLU A 394 6.18 9.50 -13.08
C GLU A 394 5.31 10.75 -12.99
N ASN A 395 5.51 11.64 -13.96
CA ASN A 395 4.70 12.84 -14.18
C ASN A 395 4.58 13.86 -13.03
N PRO A 396 5.68 14.25 -12.34
CA PRO A 396 7.06 14.12 -12.82
C PRO A 396 7.84 12.97 -12.16
N GLY A 397 8.82 12.44 -12.89
CA GLY A 397 9.77 11.48 -12.33
C GLY A 397 10.84 12.13 -11.47
N CYS A 398 11.58 11.31 -10.73
CA CYS A 398 12.66 11.77 -9.86
C CYS A 398 13.98 11.98 -10.62
N VAL A 399 14.64 13.13 -10.42
CA VAL A 399 16.06 13.32 -10.75
C VAL A 399 16.90 12.88 -9.56
N VAL A 400 17.69 11.81 -9.72
CA VAL A 400 18.46 11.24 -8.63
C VAL A 400 19.76 12.01 -8.41
N ILE A 401 20.04 12.35 -7.15
CA ILE A 401 21.32 12.94 -6.71
C ILE A 401 21.92 12.05 -5.63
N ASP A 402 23.18 11.67 -5.82
CA ASP A 402 23.99 11.03 -4.79
C ASP A 402 24.45 12.09 -3.76
N ALA A 403 24.02 11.92 -2.52
CA ALA A 403 24.31 12.75 -1.38
C ALA A 403 25.46 12.20 -0.50
N GLY A 404 26.26 11.26 -1.03
CA GLY A 404 27.49 10.75 -0.40
C GLY A 404 28.68 11.72 -0.51
N ALA A 405 28.65 12.67 -1.45
CA ALA A 405 29.68 13.71 -1.59
C ALA A 405 29.61 14.79 -0.50
N SER A 406 30.56 15.75 -0.51
CA SER A 406 30.55 16.88 0.44
C SER A 406 29.30 17.76 0.29
N ARG A 407 28.93 18.47 1.35
CA ARG A 407 27.74 19.35 1.36
C ARG A 407 27.78 20.37 0.23
N GLU A 408 28.94 20.97 -0.01
CA GLU A 408 29.16 21.97 -1.05
C GLU A 408 29.04 21.36 -2.45
N ALA A 409 29.55 20.15 -2.65
CA ALA A 409 29.45 19.44 -3.93
C ALA A 409 28.00 19.05 -4.24
N VAL A 410 27.26 18.51 -3.27
CA VAL A 410 25.84 18.17 -3.40
C VAL A 410 25.02 19.42 -3.70
N LEU A 411 25.26 20.53 -2.97
CA LEU A 411 24.58 21.80 -3.20
C LEU A 411 24.85 22.35 -4.61
N LYS A 412 26.12 22.39 -5.03
CA LYS A 412 26.52 22.87 -6.36
C LYS A 412 25.87 22.05 -7.48
N ASN A 413 25.88 20.72 -7.35
CA ASN A 413 25.24 19.82 -8.30
C ASN A 413 23.72 20.07 -8.35
N THR A 414 23.08 20.16 -7.19
CA THR A 414 21.63 20.40 -7.08
C THR A 414 21.24 21.74 -7.70
N LEU A 415 21.97 22.82 -7.41
CA LEU A 415 21.74 24.12 -8.03
C LEU A 415 21.89 24.03 -9.56
N SER A 416 22.93 23.35 -10.07
CA SER A 416 23.09 23.18 -11.52
C SER A 416 21.92 22.44 -12.17
N ILE A 417 21.33 21.45 -11.48
CA ILE A 417 20.16 20.71 -11.97
C ILE A 417 18.93 21.61 -11.97
N ILE A 418 18.70 22.36 -10.89
CA ILE A 418 17.59 23.30 -10.78
C ILE A 418 17.64 24.34 -11.91
N LYS A 419 18.81 24.96 -12.16
CA LYS A 419 18.98 25.94 -13.24
C LYS A 419 18.62 25.37 -14.61
N ARG A 420 18.97 24.10 -14.86
CA ARG A 420 18.71 23.42 -16.14
C ARG A 420 17.23 23.11 -16.36
N HIS A 421 16.48 22.82 -15.30
CA HIS A 421 15.09 22.38 -15.40
C HIS A 421 14.07 23.51 -15.19
N CYS A 422 14.46 24.54 -14.45
CA CYS A 422 13.55 25.59 -14.00
C CYS A 422 13.88 26.97 -14.59
N ASP A 423 14.93 27.10 -15.41
CA ASP A 423 15.36 28.34 -16.06
C ASP A 423 15.57 29.55 -15.11
N ILE A 424 16.08 29.28 -13.89
CA ILE A 424 16.39 30.29 -12.85
C ILE A 424 17.87 30.43 -12.51
#